data_AF-A0A6S8NV39-F1
#
_entry.id   AF-A0A6S8NV39-F1
#
_cell.length_a   1.000
_cell.length_b   1.000
_cell.length_c   1.000
_cell.angle_alpha   90.00
_cell.angle_beta   90.00
_cell.angle_gamma   90.00
#
_symmetry.space_group_name_H-M   'P 1'
#
loop_
_entity.id
_entity.type
_entity.pdbx_description
1 polymer ?
#
loop_
_entity_poly.entity_id
_entity_poly.type
_entity_poly.pdbx_seq_one_letter_code
_entity_poly.pdbx_strand_id
1 'polypeptide(L)'
;MDSIFQLPLFILLCIQLILVLPLLLPLRGVALFFASLIQWSKHNAAANAVSLTLCFALTGLFSSSCWELMKVQTHQEISGMRETLVTIDTLRAQVSCALCMLNLALVFFSRALAAALCKEDKMSKNLEAMKRQTQGLQMEYARLTKAGDKGGAAGSDEVQALKAQVDKLIAQKESLQAESEKARKSQAQAEATAEALKRQAGGLNTEYDRVVEASAGVFLAFLEGKQGGSTQSMTAS
;
A
#
# COMPACT_ATOMS: atom_id res chain seq x y z
N MET A 1 18.09 28.28 -3.39
CA MET A 1 19.09 27.29 -3.90
C MET A 1 18.50 25.88 -3.90
N ASP A 2 17.17 25.75 -4.02
CA ASP A 2 16.45 24.58 -3.46
C ASP A 2 15.81 23.67 -4.52
N SER A 3 15.81 24.11 -5.78
CA SER A 3 15.47 23.27 -6.94
C SER A 3 16.41 22.06 -7.07
N ILE A 4 17.63 22.17 -6.52
CA ILE A 4 18.64 21.09 -6.48
C ILE A 4 18.17 19.90 -5.63
N PHE A 5 17.36 20.12 -4.59
CA PHE A 5 16.87 19.03 -3.73
C PHE A 5 15.53 18.44 -4.20
N GLN A 6 14.70 19.22 -4.89
CA GLN A 6 13.42 18.73 -5.40
C GLN A 6 13.56 17.83 -6.62
N LEU A 7 14.51 18.15 -7.51
CA LEU A 7 14.78 17.38 -8.73
C LEU A 7 15.12 15.90 -8.47
N PRO A 8 16.04 15.55 -7.55
CA PRO A 8 16.34 14.15 -7.24
C PRO A 8 15.17 13.43 -6.57
N LEU A 9 14.37 14.11 -5.74
CA LEU A 9 13.16 13.51 -5.13
C LEU A 9 12.09 13.20 -6.19
N PHE A 10 11.95 14.06 -7.19
CA PHE A 10 11.04 13.84 -8.31
C PHE A 10 11.53 12.70 -9.23
N ILE A 11 12.84 12.65 -9.52
CA ILE A 11 13.44 11.55 -10.27
C ILE A 11 13.25 10.22 -9.52
N LEU A 12 13.51 10.20 -8.21
CA LEU A 12 13.26 9.03 -7.36
C LEU A 12 11.80 8.60 -7.44
N LEU A 13 10.86 9.55 -7.32
CA LEU A 13 9.43 9.26 -7.42
C LEU A 13 9.07 8.63 -8.78
N CYS A 14 9.59 9.16 -9.88
CA CYS A 14 9.37 8.62 -11.23
C CYS A 14 9.92 7.20 -11.36
N ILE A 15 11.14 6.95 -10.90
CA ILE A 15 11.74 5.60 -10.91
C ILE A 15 10.88 4.64 -10.08
N GLN A 16 10.38 5.10 -8.93
CA GLN A 16 9.59 4.29 -8.02
C GLN A 16 8.20 3.98 -8.58
N LEU A 17 7.58 4.93 -9.27
CA LEU A 17 6.36 4.71 -10.04
C LEU A 17 6.57 3.68 -11.15
N ILE A 18 7.69 3.75 -11.88
CA ILE A 18 8.04 2.75 -12.91
C ILE A 18 8.20 1.36 -12.30
N LEU A 19 8.72 1.25 -11.07
CA LEU A 19 8.86 -0.04 -10.36
C LEU A 19 7.53 -0.56 -9.81
N VAL A 20 6.64 0.34 -9.37
CA VAL A 20 5.37 -0.01 -8.73
C VAL A 20 4.26 -0.28 -9.75
N LEU A 21 4.27 0.41 -10.89
CA LEU A 21 3.22 0.29 -11.91
C LEU A 21 3.08 -1.15 -12.48
N PRO A 22 4.17 -1.88 -12.81
CA PRO A 22 4.07 -3.27 -13.21
C PRO A 22 3.56 -4.20 -12.10
N LEU A 23 3.72 -3.79 -10.84
CA LEU A 23 3.29 -4.54 -9.66
C LEU A 23 1.78 -4.39 -9.40
N LEU A 24 1.17 -3.27 -9.81
CA LEU A 24 -0.27 -3.05 -9.77
C LEU A 24 -1.00 -3.65 -10.96
N LEU A 25 -0.33 -3.78 -12.09
CA LEU A 25 -0.92 -4.31 -13.32
C LEU A 25 -1.22 -5.82 -13.16
N PRO A 26 -2.37 -6.32 -13.65
CA PRO A 26 -2.77 -7.73 -13.52
C PRO A 26 -1.94 -8.69 -14.40
N LEU A 27 -0.82 -8.24 -14.98
CA LEU A 27 0.11 -9.09 -15.72
C LEU A 27 0.94 -9.93 -14.74
N ARG A 28 0.34 -11.04 -14.28
CA ARG A 28 0.91 -11.95 -13.28
C ARG A 28 2.38 -12.31 -13.53
N GLY A 29 2.78 -12.56 -14.77
CA GLY A 29 4.18 -12.88 -15.10
C GLY A 29 5.16 -11.75 -14.81
N VAL A 30 4.81 -10.52 -15.19
CA VAL A 30 5.64 -9.33 -14.98
C VAL A 30 5.65 -8.97 -13.49
N ALA A 31 4.48 -8.95 -12.85
CA ALA A 31 4.36 -8.64 -11.43
C ALA A 31 5.17 -9.61 -10.56
N LEU A 32 5.19 -10.91 -10.89
CA LEU A 32 5.99 -11.91 -10.17
C LEU A 32 7.49 -11.74 -10.40
N PHE A 33 7.91 -11.39 -11.62
CA PHE A 33 9.32 -11.07 -11.89
C PHE A 33 9.78 -9.91 -11.01
N PHE A 34 9.06 -8.78 -11.00
CA PHE A 34 9.41 -7.64 -10.16
C PHE A 34 9.29 -7.94 -8.65
N ALA A 35 8.27 -8.69 -8.23
CA ALA A 35 8.14 -9.11 -6.83
C ALA A 35 9.32 -9.98 -6.38
N SER A 36 9.75 -10.92 -7.23
CA SER A 36 10.91 -11.76 -6.95
C SER A 36 12.22 -10.96 -6.91
N LEU A 37 12.38 -9.95 -7.76
CA LEU A 37 13.53 -9.05 -7.75
C LEU A 37 13.60 -8.23 -6.44
N ILE A 38 12.45 -7.72 -5.99
CA ILE A 38 12.33 -6.99 -4.72
C ILE A 38 12.60 -7.92 -3.52
N GLN A 39 12.09 -9.16 -3.54
CA GLN A 39 12.39 -10.15 -2.49
C GLN A 39 13.84 -10.60 -2.50
N TRP A 40 14.44 -10.77 -3.68
CA TRP A 40 15.86 -11.08 -3.81
C TRP A 40 16.73 -9.97 -3.22
N SER A 41 16.37 -8.71 -3.44
CA SER A 41 16.99 -7.55 -2.81
C SER A 41 16.91 -7.60 -1.27
N LYS A 42 15.84 -8.17 -0.69
CA LYS A 42 15.75 -8.37 0.77
C LYS A 42 16.75 -9.40 1.30
N HIS A 43 17.08 -10.42 0.52
CA HIS A 43 18.05 -11.45 0.90
C HIS A 43 19.50 -11.00 0.72
N ASN A 44 19.75 -10.00 -0.14
CA ASN A 44 21.07 -9.43 -0.31
C ASN A 44 21.33 -8.33 0.74
N ALA A 45 22.32 -8.55 1.61
CA ALA A 45 22.68 -7.61 2.67
C ALA A 45 23.02 -6.22 2.13
N ALA A 46 23.67 -6.13 0.97
CA ALA A 46 24.03 -4.86 0.34
C ALA A 46 22.79 -4.07 -0.11
N ALA A 47 21.83 -4.74 -0.75
CA ALA A 47 20.63 -4.07 -1.26
C ALA A 47 19.67 -3.68 -0.12
N ASN A 48 19.60 -4.51 0.94
CA ASN A 48 18.86 -4.16 2.15
C ASN A 48 19.49 -2.96 2.87
N ALA A 49 20.82 -2.86 2.91
CA ALA A 49 21.52 -1.71 3.46
C ALA A 49 21.21 -0.42 2.68
N VAL A 50 21.21 -0.47 1.34
CA VAL A 50 20.84 0.69 0.50
C VAL A 50 19.38 1.09 0.70
N SER A 51 18.47 0.13 0.80
CA SER A 51 17.07 0.43 1.09
C SER A 51 16.89 1.06 2.48
N LEU A 52 17.66 0.60 3.47
CA LEU A 52 17.61 1.11 4.83
C LEU A 52 18.17 2.54 4.89
N THR A 53 19.31 2.80 4.25
CA THR A 53 19.90 4.15 4.18
C THR A 53 18.98 5.11 3.45
N LEU A 54 18.31 4.69 2.37
CA LEU A 54 17.31 5.49 1.69
C LEU A 54 16.12 5.82 2.60
N CYS A 55 15.59 4.83 3.35
CA CYS A 55 14.52 5.07 4.32
C CYS A 55 14.95 6.05 5.42
N PHE A 56 16.15 5.89 5.99
CA PHE A 56 16.67 6.81 7.00
C PHE A 56 16.87 8.21 6.44
N ALA A 57 17.42 8.34 5.23
CA ALA A 57 17.60 9.63 4.57
C ALA A 57 16.25 10.32 4.31
N LEU A 58 15.26 9.61 3.76
CA LEU A 58 13.91 10.15 3.54
C LEU A 58 13.22 10.54 4.85
N THR A 59 13.38 9.73 5.89
CA THR A 59 12.82 10.03 7.23
C THR A 59 13.50 11.25 7.84
N GLY A 60 14.82 11.39 7.69
CA GLY A 60 15.58 12.55 8.13
C GLY A 60 15.16 13.83 7.40
N LEU A 61 15.05 13.77 6.06
CA LEU A 61 14.58 14.90 5.25
C LEU A 61 13.13 15.28 5.58
N PHE A 62 12.26 14.29 5.81
CA PHE A 62 10.89 14.52 6.24
C PHE A 62 10.85 15.19 7.62
N SER A 63 11.63 14.70 8.58
CA SER A 63 11.70 15.27 9.94
C SER A 63 12.23 16.70 9.93
N SER A 64 13.26 16.97 9.11
CA SER A 64 13.78 18.33 8.90
C SER A 64 12.72 19.25 8.30
N SER A 65 11.99 18.78 7.29
CA SER A 65 10.91 19.57 6.66
C SER A 65 9.76 19.84 7.64
N CYS A 66 9.40 18.85 8.47
CA CYS A 66 8.39 19.01 9.52
C CYS A 66 8.83 20.02 10.59
N TRP A 67 10.11 19.99 10.97
CA TRP A 67 10.67 20.94 11.93
C TRP A 67 10.59 22.38 11.42
N GLU A 68 10.90 22.61 10.15
CA GLU A 68 10.74 23.93 9.52
C GLU A 68 9.29 24.39 9.49
N LEU A 69 8.36 23.50 9.12
CA LEU A 69 6.92 23.79 9.14
C LEU A 69 6.43 24.16 10.56
N MET A 70 6.84 23.41 11.59
CA MET A 70 6.50 23.72 12.98
C MET A 70 7.07 25.07 13.43
N LYS A 71 8.33 25.34 13.11
CA LYS A 71 8.98 26.63 13.45
C LYS A 71 8.28 27.81 12.80
N VAL A 72 7.84 27.67 11.54
CA VAL A 72 7.09 28.72 10.83
C VAL A 72 5.73 28.95 11.49
N GLN A 73 5.01 27.89 11.88
CA GLN A 73 3.75 28.03 12.60
C GLN A 73 3.90 28.78 13.93
N THR A 74 4.91 28.43 14.73
CA THR A 74 5.18 29.12 16.01
C THR A 74 5.52 30.60 15.81
N HIS A 75 6.27 30.95 14.76
CA HIS A 75 6.58 32.35 14.46
C HIS A 75 5.38 33.14 13.94
N GLN A 76 4.44 32.50 13.24
CA GLN A 76 3.20 33.15 12.78
C GLN A 76 2.25 33.49 13.94
N GLU A 77 2.14 32.62 14.94
CA GLU A 77 1.32 32.89 16.13
C GLU A 77 1.85 34.07 16.96
N ILE A 78 3.17 34.21 17.06
CA ILE A 78 3.81 35.28 17.85
C ILE A 78 3.73 36.64 17.14
N SER A 79 3.74 36.67 15.81
CA SER A 79 3.99 37.90 15.04
C SER A 79 2.72 38.63 14.59
N GLY A 80 1.53 38.02 14.68
CA GLY A 80 0.23 38.63 14.32
C GLY A 80 0.06 39.08 12.86
N MET A 81 1.14 39.13 12.07
CA MET A 81 1.15 39.44 10.64
C MET A 81 0.76 38.20 9.84
N ARG A 82 -0.55 38.00 9.71
CA ARG A 82 -1.17 36.85 9.03
C ARG A 82 -1.18 36.96 7.51
N GLU A 83 -0.80 38.10 6.92
CA GLU A 83 -1.07 38.35 5.52
C GLU A 83 0.21 38.57 4.71
N THR A 84 0.33 37.81 3.62
CA THR A 84 1.22 37.98 2.46
C THR A 84 2.63 37.40 2.46
N LEU A 85 3.26 37.06 3.60
CA LEU A 85 4.55 36.33 3.61
C LEU A 85 4.41 34.80 3.76
N VAL A 86 3.23 34.26 3.43
CA VAL A 86 3.00 32.83 3.08
C VAL A 86 3.62 32.52 1.69
N THR A 87 4.70 33.23 1.36
CA THR A 87 5.31 33.39 0.06
C THR A 87 6.23 32.22 -0.22
N ILE A 88 5.76 31.27 -1.02
CA ILE A 88 6.55 30.30 -1.80
C ILE A 88 7.35 29.28 -0.97
N ASP A 89 8.05 29.68 0.09
CA ASP A 89 8.91 28.82 0.90
C ASP A 89 8.09 27.84 1.74
N THR A 90 6.95 28.25 2.29
CA THR A 90 6.00 27.36 2.98
C THR A 90 5.39 26.33 2.03
N LEU A 91 4.96 26.76 0.84
CA LEU A 91 4.42 25.89 -0.19
C LEU A 91 5.50 24.91 -0.69
N ARG A 92 6.74 25.38 -0.82
CA ARG A 92 7.89 24.56 -1.20
C ARG A 92 8.20 23.51 -0.13
N ALA A 93 8.22 23.88 1.15
CA ALA A 93 8.42 22.95 2.26
C ALA A 93 7.31 21.90 2.33
N GLN A 94 6.05 22.30 2.09
CA GLN A 94 4.91 21.40 2.04
C GLN A 94 5.01 20.41 0.87
N VAL A 95 5.40 20.86 -0.33
CA VAL A 95 5.61 20.00 -1.50
C VAL A 95 6.75 19.01 -1.25
N SER A 96 7.88 19.46 -0.70
CA SER A 96 9.01 18.59 -0.35
C SER A 96 8.63 17.55 0.70
N CYS A 97 7.86 17.96 1.72
CA CYS A 97 7.31 17.08 2.75
C CYS A 97 6.38 16.00 2.14
N ALA A 98 5.45 16.41 1.27
CA ALA A 98 4.55 15.51 0.56
C ALA A 98 5.30 14.53 -0.36
N LEU A 99 6.32 15.01 -1.08
CA LEU A 99 7.19 14.17 -1.92
C LEU A 99 7.95 13.13 -1.09
N CYS A 100 8.52 13.52 0.05
CA CYS A 100 9.20 12.59 0.95
C CYS A 100 8.25 11.52 1.50
N MET A 101 7.05 11.93 1.95
CA MET A 101 6.00 11.01 2.40
C MET A 101 5.58 10.03 1.31
N LEU A 102 5.36 10.53 0.10
CA LEU A 102 4.93 9.70 -1.03
C LEU A 102 6.01 8.69 -1.42
N ASN A 103 7.27 9.11 -1.49
CA ASN A 103 8.40 8.21 -1.75
C ASN A 103 8.49 7.14 -0.65
N LEU A 104 8.42 7.53 0.63
CA LEU A 104 8.48 6.60 1.75
C LEU A 104 7.32 5.59 1.71
N ALA A 105 6.09 6.08 1.49
CA ALA A 105 4.90 5.24 1.35
C ALA A 105 5.05 4.25 0.18
N LEU A 106 5.57 4.66 -0.97
CA LEU A 106 5.81 3.79 -2.12
C LEU A 106 6.88 2.71 -1.83
N VAL A 107 7.95 3.03 -1.07
CA VAL A 107 8.91 2.01 -0.60
C VAL A 107 8.18 0.95 0.23
N PHE A 108 7.34 1.38 1.19
CA PHE A 108 6.64 0.43 2.06
C PHE A 108 5.59 -0.38 1.29
N PHE A 109 4.79 0.25 0.45
CA PHE A 109 3.76 -0.41 -0.34
C PHE A 109 4.35 -1.37 -1.37
N SER A 110 5.42 -1.01 -2.08
CA SER A 110 6.10 -1.91 -3.03
C SER A 110 6.60 -3.19 -2.35
N ARG A 111 7.18 -3.08 -1.15
CA ARG A 111 7.64 -4.24 -0.37
C ARG A 111 6.49 -5.10 0.13
N ALA A 112 5.44 -4.48 0.65
CA ALA A 112 4.25 -5.18 1.13
C ALA A 112 3.55 -5.92 -0.02
N LEU A 113 3.38 -5.26 -1.16
CA LEU A 113 2.75 -5.82 -2.35
C LEU A 113 3.59 -6.96 -2.95
N ALA A 114 4.91 -6.80 -3.05
CA ALA A 114 5.81 -7.87 -3.48
C ALA A 114 5.74 -9.09 -2.55
N ALA A 115 5.69 -8.88 -1.23
CA ALA A 115 5.54 -9.98 -0.27
C ALA A 115 4.18 -10.69 -0.39
N ALA A 116 3.11 -9.95 -0.60
CA ALA A 116 1.77 -10.48 -0.81
C ALA A 116 1.70 -11.33 -2.09
N LEU A 117 2.22 -10.82 -3.21
CA LEU A 117 2.28 -11.53 -4.49
C LEU A 117 3.08 -12.83 -4.39
N CYS A 118 4.26 -12.80 -3.74
CA CYS A 118 5.05 -14.01 -3.54
C CYS A 118 4.35 -15.04 -2.63
N LYS A 119 3.55 -14.59 -1.65
CA LYS A 119 2.78 -15.49 -0.79
C LYS A 119 1.64 -16.15 -1.56
N GLU A 120 0.93 -15.37 -2.39
CA GLU A 120 -0.14 -15.87 -3.26
C GLU A 120 0.41 -16.92 -4.26
N ASP A 121 1.54 -16.65 -4.91
CA ASP A 121 2.19 -17.61 -5.82
C ASP A 121 2.57 -18.93 -5.12
N LYS A 122 3.15 -18.85 -3.91
CA LYS A 122 3.48 -20.04 -3.10
C LYS A 122 2.23 -20.84 -2.74
N MET A 123 1.15 -20.16 -2.35
CA MET A 123 -0.12 -20.81 -2.02
C MET A 123 -0.74 -21.48 -3.25
N SER A 124 -0.70 -20.81 -4.41
CA SER A 124 -1.18 -21.36 -5.68
C SER A 124 -0.43 -22.63 -6.07
N LYS A 125 0.90 -22.61 -6.01
CA LYS A 125 1.74 -23.79 -6.29
C LYS A 125 1.51 -24.92 -5.31
N ASN A 126 1.32 -24.63 -4.03
CA ASN A 126 1.02 -25.64 -3.01
C ASN A 126 -0.34 -26.29 -3.28
N LEU A 127 -1.36 -25.50 -3.60
CA LEU A 127 -2.69 -26.00 -3.96
C LEU A 127 -2.63 -26.89 -5.21
N GLU A 128 -1.88 -26.49 -6.23
CA GLU A 128 -1.67 -27.32 -7.43
C GLU A 128 -0.97 -28.65 -7.10
N ALA A 129 0.07 -28.62 -6.27
CA ALA A 129 0.76 -29.82 -5.82
C ALA A 129 -0.15 -30.75 -5.02
N MET A 130 -0.95 -30.20 -4.09
CA MET A 130 -1.92 -30.94 -3.30
C MET A 130 -3.01 -31.56 -4.17
N LYS A 131 -3.49 -30.83 -5.19
CA LYS A 131 -4.47 -31.34 -6.15
C LYS A 131 -3.89 -32.53 -6.92
N ARG A 132 -2.64 -32.44 -7.38
CA ARG A 132 -1.94 -33.56 -8.04
C ARG A 132 -1.77 -34.76 -7.12
N GLN A 133 -1.38 -34.55 -5.86
CA GLN A 133 -1.25 -35.64 -4.88
C GLN A 133 -2.60 -36.31 -4.60
N THR A 134 -3.67 -35.53 -4.40
CA THR A 134 -5.02 -36.04 -4.16
C THR A 134 -5.53 -36.85 -5.35
N GLN A 135 -5.30 -36.37 -6.58
CA GLN A 135 -5.64 -37.12 -7.80
C GLN A 135 -4.85 -38.41 -7.93
N GLY A 136 -3.54 -38.39 -7.61
CA GLY A 136 -2.70 -39.59 -7.58
C GLY A 136 -3.21 -40.64 -6.58
N LEU A 137 -3.53 -40.22 -5.36
CA LEU A 137 -4.10 -41.07 -4.32
C LEU A 137 -5.49 -41.61 -4.70
N GLN A 138 -6.36 -40.80 -5.31
CA GLN A 138 -7.65 -41.27 -5.80
C GLN A 138 -7.51 -42.33 -6.91
N MET A 139 -6.53 -42.16 -7.81
CA MET A 139 -6.23 -43.16 -8.84
C MET A 139 -5.68 -44.45 -8.25
N GLU A 140 -4.76 -44.39 -7.30
CA GLU A 140 -4.24 -45.58 -6.60
C GLU A 140 -5.32 -46.27 -5.77
N TYR A 141 -6.16 -45.49 -5.06
CA TYR A 141 -7.31 -46.05 -4.34
C TYR A 141 -8.24 -46.77 -5.30
N ALA A 142 -8.66 -46.14 -6.40
CA ALA A 142 -9.52 -46.77 -7.41
C ALA A 142 -8.87 -48.02 -8.04
N ARG A 143 -7.54 -48.05 -8.18
CA ARG A 143 -6.78 -49.22 -8.66
C ARG A 143 -6.80 -50.35 -7.65
N LEU A 144 -6.53 -50.06 -6.37
CA LEU A 144 -6.54 -51.04 -5.28
C LEU A 144 -7.95 -51.58 -5.01
N THR A 145 -9.00 -50.76 -5.05
CA THR A 145 -10.39 -51.24 -4.90
C THR A 145 -10.78 -52.16 -6.05
N LYS A 146 -10.39 -51.84 -7.30
CA LYS A 146 -10.63 -52.72 -8.47
C LYS A 146 -9.80 -54.00 -8.47
N ALA A 147 -8.60 -53.98 -7.88
CA ALA A 147 -7.74 -55.15 -7.76
C ALA A 147 -8.15 -56.07 -6.59
N GLY A 148 -8.62 -55.50 -5.48
CA GLY A 148 -9.11 -56.22 -4.30
C GLY A 148 -10.38 -57.03 -4.56
N ASP A 149 -11.19 -56.63 -5.55
CA ASP A 149 -12.37 -57.39 -6.00
C ASP A 149 -12.02 -58.72 -6.72
N LYS A 150 -10.74 -58.96 -7.03
CA LYS A 150 -10.28 -60.16 -7.77
C LYS A 150 -9.31 -61.07 -7.00
N GLY A 151 -8.89 -60.74 -5.79
CA GLY A 151 -7.88 -61.53 -5.07
C GLY A 151 -7.94 -61.36 -3.56
N GLY A 152 -8.25 -62.45 -2.85
CA GLY A 152 -8.46 -62.47 -1.41
C GLY A 152 -7.22 -62.16 -0.56
N ALA A 153 -7.50 -61.51 0.58
CA ALA A 153 -6.84 -61.62 1.88
C ALA A 153 -5.37 -61.17 2.09
N ALA A 154 -4.62 -60.68 1.10
CA ALA A 154 -3.21 -60.26 1.31
C ALA A 154 -2.98 -58.75 1.59
N GLY A 155 -4.02 -57.89 1.53
CA GLY A 155 -3.85 -56.42 1.51
C GLY A 155 -4.18 -55.66 2.80
N SER A 156 -4.40 -56.32 3.94
CA SER A 156 -4.96 -55.69 5.15
C SER A 156 -4.13 -54.52 5.68
N ASP A 157 -2.80 -54.68 5.81
CA ASP A 157 -1.93 -53.65 6.40
C ASP A 157 -1.71 -52.46 5.46
N GLU A 158 -1.56 -52.71 4.16
CA GLU A 158 -1.40 -51.66 3.15
C GLU A 158 -2.67 -50.84 2.98
N VAL A 159 -3.84 -51.49 3.01
CA VAL A 159 -5.14 -50.82 3.00
C VAL A 159 -5.35 -49.99 4.27
N GLN A 160 -4.88 -50.47 5.43
CA GLN A 160 -4.98 -49.72 6.69
C GLN A 160 -4.03 -48.50 6.69
N ALA A 161 -2.82 -48.63 6.16
CA ALA A 161 -1.87 -47.54 6.01
C ALA A 161 -2.35 -46.46 5.02
N LEU A 162 -2.93 -46.87 3.88
CA LEU A 162 -3.57 -45.94 2.95
C LEU A 162 -4.78 -45.24 3.59
N LYS A 163 -5.60 -45.95 4.37
CA LYS A 163 -6.73 -45.36 5.08
C LYS A 163 -6.27 -44.29 6.08
N ALA A 164 -5.21 -44.56 6.84
CA ALA A 164 -4.62 -43.58 7.75
C ALA A 164 -4.03 -42.35 7.02
N GLN A 165 -3.44 -42.53 5.83
CA GLN A 165 -3.01 -41.40 5.00
C GLN A 165 -4.19 -40.58 4.46
N VAL A 166 -5.27 -41.24 4.03
CA VAL A 166 -6.49 -40.57 3.58
C VAL A 166 -7.11 -39.77 4.72
N ASP A 167 -7.23 -40.33 5.93
CA ASP A 167 -7.75 -39.62 7.09
C ASP A 167 -6.88 -38.42 7.47
N LYS A 168 -5.54 -38.57 7.40
CA LYS A 168 -4.60 -37.46 7.61
C LYS A 168 -4.76 -36.35 6.57
N LEU A 169 -4.96 -36.70 5.30
CA LEU A 169 -5.16 -35.75 4.22
C LEU A 169 -6.53 -35.06 4.31
N ILE A 170 -7.56 -35.76 4.76
CA ILE A 170 -8.87 -35.17 5.06
C ILE A 170 -8.73 -34.14 6.19
N ALA A 171 -8.05 -34.49 7.28
CA ALA A 171 -7.81 -33.56 8.38
C ALA A 171 -6.98 -32.33 7.93
N GLN A 172 -5.98 -32.52 7.07
CA GLN A 172 -5.21 -31.41 6.49
C GLN A 172 -6.08 -30.54 5.57
N LYS A 173 -6.95 -31.15 4.76
CA LYS A 173 -7.88 -30.43 3.88
C LYS A 173 -8.85 -29.58 4.71
N GLU A 174 -9.42 -30.14 5.77
CA GLU A 174 -10.32 -29.40 6.67
C GLU A 174 -9.61 -28.23 7.37
N SER A 175 -8.38 -28.46 7.85
CA SER A 175 -7.54 -27.41 8.43
C SER A 175 -7.24 -26.27 7.42
N LEU A 176 -6.84 -26.61 6.20
CA LEU A 176 -6.60 -25.65 5.13
C LEU A 176 -7.87 -24.92 4.70
N GLN A 177 -9.01 -25.60 4.72
CA GLN A 177 -10.30 -25.00 4.41
C GLN A 177 -10.73 -24.01 5.50
N ALA A 178 -10.48 -24.33 6.77
CA ALA A 178 -10.68 -23.41 7.89
C ALA A 178 -9.73 -22.19 7.82
N GLU A 179 -8.45 -22.40 7.46
CA GLU A 179 -7.50 -21.31 7.23
C GLU A 179 -7.92 -20.43 6.04
N SER A 180 -8.43 -21.03 4.96
CA SER A 180 -8.95 -20.32 3.80
C SER A 180 -10.16 -19.45 4.17
N GLU A 181 -11.11 -19.98 4.95
CA GLU A 181 -12.24 -19.19 5.43
C GLU A 181 -11.80 -18.06 6.35
N LYS A 182 -10.83 -18.30 7.23
CA LYS A 182 -10.26 -17.27 8.10
C LYS A 182 -9.57 -16.17 7.28
N ALA A 183 -8.81 -16.54 6.25
CA ALA A 183 -8.19 -15.58 5.34
C ALA A 183 -9.23 -14.78 4.56
N ARG A 184 -10.31 -15.42 4.10
CA ARG A 184 -11.41 -14.76 3.38
C ARG A 184 -12.17 -13.77 4.26
N LYS A 185 -12.43 -14.13 5.53
CA LYS A 185 -13.01 -13.20 6.52
C LYS A 185 -12.09 -12.00 6.78
N SER A 186 -10.78 -12.25 6.93
CA SER A 186 -9.78 -11.18 7.08
C SER A 186 -9.73 -10.26 5.86
N GLN A 187 -9.78 -10.82 4.65
CA GLN A 187 -9.84 -10.04 3.41
C GLN A 187 -11.11 -9.17 3.35
N ALA A 188 -12.28 -9.74 3.64
CA ALA A 188 -13.53 -8.98 3.66
C ALA A 188 -13.49 -7.82 4.68
N GLN A 189 -12.87 -8.04 5.84
CA GLN A 189 -12.69 -6.99 6.86
C GLN A 189 -11.71 -5.89 6.38
N ALA A 190 -10.62 -6.28 5.71
CA ALA A 190 -9.67 -5.34 5.12
C ALA A 190 -10.32 -4.51 4.00
N GLU A 191 -11.12 -5.13 3.13
CA GLU A 191 -11.89 -4.45 2.08
C GLU A 191 -12.90 -3.46 2.66
N ALA A 192 -13.65 -3.86 3.69
CA ALA A 192 -14.58 -2.95 4.39
C ALA A 192 -13.85 -1.76 5.02
N THR A 193 -12.66 -1.98 5.59
CA THR A 193 -11.83 -0.91 6.16
C THR A 193 -11.32 0.03 5.08
N ALA A 194 -10.86 -0.50 3.94
CA ALA A 194 -10.43 0.31 2.79
C ALA A 194 -11.58 1.14 2.22
N GLU A 195 -12.79 0.59 2.15
CA GLU A 195 -13.97 1.33 1.70
C GLU A 195 -14.37 2.44 2.69
N ALA A 196 -14.28 2.17 3.99
CA ALA A 196 -14.51 3.19 5.02
C ALA A 196 -13.49 4.34 4.92
N LEU A 197 -12.20 4.03 4.75
CA LEU A 197 -11.15 5.03 4.53
C LEU A 197 -11.39 5.84 3.25
N LYS A 198 -11.84 5.19 2.16
CA LYS A 198 -12.20 5.86 0.91
C LYS A 198 -13.34 6.86 1.11
N ARG A 199 -14.38 6.49 1.88
CA ARG A 199 -15.48 7.40 2.23
C ARG A 199 -15.01 8.57 3.10
N GLN A 200 -14.13 8.31 4.07
CA GLN A 200 -13.56 9.36 4.92
C GLN A 200 -12.72 10.35 4.11
N ALA A 201 -11.89 9.85 3.20
CA ALA A 201 -11.09 10.69 2.29
C ALA A 201 -11.99 11.53 1.37
N GLY A 202 -13.08 10.95 0.85
CA GLY A 202 -14.07 11.69 0.07
C GLY A 202 -14.73 12.83 0.85
N GLY A 203 -15.13 12.57 2.11
CA GLY A 203 -15.70 13.58 2.99
C GLY A 203 -14.71 14.72 3.30
N LEU A 204 -13.44 14.40 3.53
CA LEU A 204 -12.39 15.41 3.72
C LEU A 204 -12.18 16.28 2.47
N ASN A 205 -12.27 15.71 1.27
CA ASN A 205 -12.16 16.48 0.04
C ASN A 205 -13.31 17.48 -0.10
N THR A 206 -14.54 17.06 0.20
CA THR A 206 -15.71 17.96 0.16
C THR A 206 -15.60 19.11 1.17
N GLU A 207 -15.14 18.82 2.39
CA GLU A 207 -14.93 19.89 3.39
C GLU A 207 -13.78 20.82 2.97
N TYR A 208 -12.73 20.29 2.35
CA TYR A 208 -11.66 21.10 1.78
C TYR A 208 -12.18 22.04 0.69
N ASP A 209 -12.96 21.52 -0.27
CA ASP A 209 -13.56 22.32 -1.35
C ASP A 209 -14.44 23.43 -0.78
N ARG A 210 -15.28 23.11 0.22
CA ARG A 210 -16.11 24.09 0.93
C ARG A 210 -15.27 25.18 1.61
N VAL A 211 -14.19 24.81 2.28
CA VAL A 211 -13.29 25.78 2.96
C VAL A 211 -12.59 26.68 1.96
N VAL A 212 -12.20 26.13 0.80
CA VAL A 212 -11.60 26.91 -0.29
C VAL A 212 -12.62 27.90 -0.86
N GLU A 213 -13.85 27.46 -1.13
CA GLU A 213 -14.92 28.34 -1.61
C GLU A 213 -15.27 29.44 -0.60
N ALA A 214 -15.39 29.09 0.69
CA ALA A 214 -15.65 30.07 1.75
C ALA A 214 -14.51 31.10 1.85
N SER A 215 -13.26 30.65 1.74
CA SER A 215 -12.09 31.54 1.76
C SER A 215 -12.06 32.46 0.54
N ALA A 216 -12.39 31.95 -0.65
CA ALA A 216 -12.50 32.74 -1.87
C ALA A 216 -13.64 33.78 -1.79
N GLY A 217 -14.78 33.41 -1.22
CA GLY A 217 -15.91 34.32 -0.98
C GLY A 217 -15.57 35.45 -0.01
N VAL A 218 -14.90 35.14 1.10
CA VAL A 218 -14.41 36.16 2.04
C VAL A 218 -13.41 37.12 1.38
N PHE A 219 -12.52 36.59 0.54
CA PHE A 219 -11.55 37.41 -0.19
C PHE A 219 -12.23 38.36 -1.19
N LEU A 220 -13.24 37.88 -1.94
CA LEU A 220 -14.03 38.72 -2.84
C LEU A 220 -14.79 39.82 -2.10
N ALA A 221 -15.47 39.47 -1.00
CA ALA A 221 -16.18 40.44 -0.17
C ALA A 221 -15.25 41.51 0.43
N PHE A 222 -14.02 41.12 0.79
CA PHE A 222 -12.99 42.06 1.24
C PHE A 222 -12.56 43.02 0.12
N LEU A 223 -12.41 42.54 -1.12
CA LEU A 223 -12.06 43.39 -2.26
C LEU A 223 -13.18 44.38 -2.62
N GLU A 224 -14.44 43.94 -2.57
CA GLU A 224 -15.60 44.81 -2.80
C GLU A 224 -15.75 45.87 -1.71
N GLY A 225 -15.58 45.50 -0.44
CA GLY A 225 -15.59 46.44 0.69
C GLY A 225 -14.48 47.50 0.62
N LYS A 226 -13.31 47.15 0.07
CA LYS A 226 -12.18 48.07 -0.11
C LYS A 226 -12.42 49.08 -1.24
N GLN A 227 -13.21 48.73 -2.26
CA GLN A 227 -13.62 49.68 -3.31
C GLN A 227 -14.72 50.65 -2.84
N GLY A 228 -15.66 50.21 -2.00
CA GLY A 228 -16.73 51.06 -1.46
C GLY A 228 -16.26 52.13 -0.46
N GLY A 229 -15.13 51.91 0.23
CA GLY A 229 -14.56 52.88 1.18
C GLY A 229 -13.83 54.07 0.53
N SER A 230 -13.43 53.96 -0.75
CA SER A 230 -12.67 55.02 -1.43
C SER A 230 -13.58 56.11 -2.02
N THR A 231 -14.87 55.83 -2.26
CA THR A 231 -15.80 56.75 -2.93
C THR A 231 -16.59 57.67 -2.00
N GLN A 232 -16.64 57.40 -0.69
CA GLN A 232 -17.35 58.28 0.27
C GLN A 232 -16.54 59.48 0.80
N SER A 233 -15.23 59.57 0.53
CA SER A 233 -14.42 60.72 1.02
C SER A 233 -14.36 61.93 0.06
N MET A 234 -15.00 61.87 -1.12
CA MET A 234 -14.88 62.92 -2.14
C MET A 234 -16.12 63.81 -2.35
N THR A 235 -17.19 63.67 -1.55
CA THR A 235 -18.44 64.46 -1.71
C THR A 235 -18.81 65.32 -0.50
N ALA A 236 -17.85 65.57 0.40
CA ALA A 236 -18.01 66.50 1.52
C ALA A 236 -16.97 67.63 1.46
N SER A 237 -17.15 68.60 0.55
CA SER A 237 -16.61 69.95 0.61
C SER A 237 -17.45 70.88 -0.26
#